data_AF-A0A380AN08-F1
#
_entry.id   AF-A0A380AN08-F1
#
_cell.length_a   1.000
_cell.length_b   1.000
_cell.length_c   1.000
_cell.angle_alpha   90.00
_cell.angle_beta   90.00
_cell.angle_gamma   90.00
#
_symmetry.space_group_name_H-M   'P 1'
#
loop_
_entity.id
_entity.type
_entity.pdbx_description
1 polymer ?
#
loop_
_entity_poly.entity_id
_entity_poly.type
_entity_poly.pdbx_seq_one_letter_code
_entity_poly.pdbx_strand_id
1 'polypeptide(L)'
;MRLVHRLSQYQRLYHQLGSAPVAVTIGELAAMFYCSERHARTLVQQLQDQGWLSWHSQPGRGKRASLHCLKTPDELRAQLLQQLLQQGNHQGALEMAQLDPQHLQDLLSPHLGGQWQAGSPTLRIPYYRTLEALDPLTLTGRAEQHLVSTLHAGLTRLMTGNPEPQPDLAHHWQISDRGLRWRFFLRSQLRWHNGEPLTGHQLLQTLEKLQRHPRSQPSLANVARISLPHPLCIQFDLHLPDYWLAHRLAELPCLMTHPELPAIGAGPFKLTLNEPQLVRLEQHAGYHLQHPYLDTIEYWITPDLPTAGADASCQHPVRITIGQQDDLAQARPVQRSMSLGWCYLALNLRHGVLSEAQGQKLLMLIQQSGLLSHLPIPNSVITPQP
;
A
#
# COMPACT_ATOMS: atom_id res chain seq x y z
N MET A 1 11.72 -21.85 -3.14
CA MET A 1 12.06 -22.85 -2.10
C MET A 1 13.48 -23.46 -2.18
N ARG A 2 13.89 -24.23 -3.22
CA ARG A 2 15.23 -24.88 -3.20
C ARG A 2 16.43 -23.92 -3.12
N LEU A 3 16.36 -22.76 -3.79
CA LEU A 3 17.43 -21.75 -3.78
C LEU A 3 17.53 -20.99 -2.44
N VAL A 4 16.38 -20.68 -1.84
CA VAL A 4 16.29 -20.07 -0.50
C VAL A 4 16.95 -20.97 0.55
N HIS A 5 16.66 -22.27 0.52
CA HIS A 5 17.27 -23.23 1.43
C HIS A 5 18.79 -23.38 1.21
N ARG A 6 19.26 -23.28 -0.05
CA ARG A 6 20.69 -23.27 -0.36
C ARG A 6 21.38 -22.02 0.16
N LEU A 7 20.72 -20.86 0.05
CA LEU A 7 21.23 -19.60 0.61
C LEU A 7 21.37 -19.69 2.13
N SER A 8 20.38 -20.28 2.84
CA SER A 8 20.47 -20.45 4.30
C SER A 8 21.56 -21.45 4.73
N GLN A 9 21.84 -22.47 3.91
CA GLN A 9 22.97 -23.38 4.11
C GLN A 9 24.31 -22.67 3.87
N TYR A 10 24.41 -21.87 2.81
CA TYR A 10 25.60 -21.07 2.51
C TYR A 10 25.88 -20.01 3.58
N GLN A 11 24.85 -19.32 4.08
CA GLN A 11 24.98 -18.30 5.12
C GLN A 11 25.54 -18.88 6.42
N ARG A 12 25.09 -20.09 6.80
CA ARG A 12 25.65 -20.82 7.96
C ARG A 12 27.13 -21.14 7.76
N LEU A 13 27.52 -21.59 6.58
CA LEU A 13 28.91 -21.85 6.24
C LEU A 13 29.75 -20.57 6.31
N TYR A 14 29.26 -19.48 5.70
CA TYR A 14 29.96 -18.20 5.66
C TYR A 14 30.14 -17.58 7.05
N HIS A 15 29.15 -17.71 7.94
CA HIS A 15 29.26 -17.22 9.32
C HIS A 15 30.35 -17.97 10.13
N GLN A 16 30.64 -19.22 9.79
CA GLN A 16 31.66 -20.01 10.50
C GLN A 16 33.06 -19.90 9.89
N LEU A 17 33.17 -19.77 8.56
CA LEU A 17 34.45 -19.78 7.86
C LEU A 17 34.93 -18.39 7.43
N GLY A 18 34.03 -17.41 7.33
CA GLY A 18 34.31 -16.08 6.80
C GLY A 18 34.64 -16.08 5.31
N SER A 19 35.32 -15.01 4.87
CA SER A 19 35.75 -14.81 3.48
C SER A 19 37.17 -15.32 3.19
N ALA A 20 37.96 -15.68 4.20
CA ALA A 20 39.32 -16.15 4.00
C ALA A 20 39.35 -17.63 3.52
N PRO A 21 40.40 -18.06 2.78
CA PRO A 21 40.58 -19.47 2.46
C PRO A 21 40.83 -20.30 3.72
N VAL A 22 40.00 -21.31 3.98
CA VAL A 22 40.11 -22.20 5.15
C VAL A 22 40.33 -23.64 4.70
N ALA A 23 41.18 -24.37 5.45
CA ALA A 23 41.40 -25.78 5.25
C ALA A 23 40.34 -26.60 6.02
N VAL A 24 39.44 -27.27 5.30
CA VAL A 24 38.27 -27.97 5.86
C VAL A 24 38.11 -29.37 5.27
N THR A 25 37.54 -30.29 6.04
CA THR A 25 37.19 -31.64 5.58
C THR A 25 35.73 -31.72 5.16
N ILE A 26 35.39 -32.74 4.36
CA ILE A 26 34.00 -32.94 3.93
C ILE A 26 33.07 -33.33 5.08
N GLY A 27 33.60 -34.00 6.12
CA GLY A 27 32.85 -34.34 7.33
C GLY A 27 32.50 -33.11 8.16
N GLU A 28 33.44 -32.15 8.29
CA GLU A 28 33.17 -30.85 8.92
C GLU A 28 32.10 -30.06 8.14
N LEU A 29 32.15 -30.05 6.81
CA LEU A 29 31.11 -29.42 5.97
C LEU A 29 29.75 -30.11 6.10
N ALA A 30 29.72 -31.44 6.17
CA ALA A 30 28.50 -32.19 6.36
C ALA A 30 27.84 -31.85 7.71
N ALA A 31 28.64 -31.69 8.77
CA ALA A 31 28.17 -31.24 10.08
C ALA A 31 27.62 -29.80 10.04
N MET A 32 28.30 -28.87 9.36
CA MET A 32 27.84 -27.47 9.20
C MET A 32 26.52 -27.35 8.44
N PHE A 33 26.32 -28.18 7.41
CA PHE A 33 25.09 -28.20 6.61
C PHE A 33 23.96 -29.05 7.22
N TYR A 34 24.20 -29.76 8.33
CA TYR A 34 23.30 -30.74 8.92
C TYR A 34 22.83 -31.80 7.90
N CYS A 35 23.77 -32.35 7.12
CA CYS A 35 23.46 -33.34 6.08
C CYS A 35 24.49 -34.46 6.01
N SER A 36 24.25 -35.48 5.17
CA SER A 36 25.22 -36.56 4.95
C SER A 36 26.43 -36.09 4.13
N GLU A 37 27.61 -36.70 4.32
CA GLU A 37 28.81 -36.37 3.54
C GLU A 37 28.61 -36.49 2.02
N ARG A 38 27.76 -37.44 1.59
CA ARG A 38 27.39 -37.60 0.18
C ARG A 38 26.63 -36.37 -0.34
N HIS A 39 25.66 -35.89 0.43
CA HIS A 39 24.90 -34.69 0.07
C HIS A 39 25.77 -33.43 0.13
N ALA A 40 26.65 -33.32 1.14
CA ALA A 40 27.59 -32.21 1.28
C ALA A 40 28.49 -32.06 0.04
N ARG A 41 29.01 -33.17 -0.53
CA ARG A 41 29.79 -33.10 -1.78
C ARG A 41 28.96 -32.57 -2.94
N THR A 42 27.74 -33.08 -3.11
CA THR A 42 26.85 -32.60 -4.17
C THR A 42 26.51 -31.12 -3.99
N LEU A 43 26.31 -30.66 -2.76
CA LEU A 43 26.01 -29.27 -2.44
C LEU A 43 27.21 -28.37 -2.76
N VAL A 44 28.41 -28.73 -2.30
CA VAL A 44 29.65 -27.99 -2.58
C VAL A 44 29.91 -27.89 -4.08
N GLN A 45 29.72 -28.99 -4.81
CA GLN A 45 29.85 -28.98 -6.28
C GLN A 45 28.85 -28.01 -6.91
N GLN A 46 27.57 -28.05 -6.50
CA GLN A 46 26.55 -27.14 -7.01
C GLN A 46 26.85 -25.67 -6.68
N LEU A 47 27.35 -25.38 -5.48
CA LEU A 47 27.72 -24.04 -5.07
C LEU A 47 28.95 -23.53 -5.85
N GLN A 48 29.89 -24.41 -6.16
CA GLN A 48 31.04 -24.10 -7.02
C GLN A 48 30.63 -23.88 -8.48
N ASP A 49 29.74 -24.70 -9.03
CA ASP A 49 29.22 -24.54 -10.40
C ASP A 49 28.45 -23.21 -10.55
N GLN A 50 27.86 -22.70 -9.47
CA GLN A 50 27.21 -21.38 -9.41
C GLN A 50 28.17 -20.23 -9.10
N GLY A 51 29.45 -20.52 -8.83
CA GLY A 51 30.48 -19.52 -8.52
C GLY A 51 30.33 -18.88 -7.14
N TRP A 52 29.69 -19.55 -6.18
CA TRP A 52 29.53 -19.01 -4.81
C TRP A 52 30.77 -19.27 -3.96
N LEU A 53 31.46 -20.39 -4.19
CA LEU A 53 32.67 -20.80 -3.50
C LEU A 53 33.64 -21.50 -4.45
N SER A 54 34.90 -21.64 -4.04
CA SER A 54 35.88 -22.51 -4.68
C SER A 54 36.32 -23.61 -3.71
N TRP A 55 36.41 -24.84 -4.22
CA TRP A 55 36.83 -26.02 -3.47
C TRP A 55 37.99 -26.73 -4.19
N HIS A 56 39.14 -26.81 -3.51
CA HIS A 56 40.33 -27.48 -4.01
C HIS A 56 40.66 -28.69 -3.14
N SER A 57 40.31 -29.88 -3.62
CA SER A 57 40.64 -31.14 -2.96
C SER A 57 42.07 -31.58 -3.23
N GLN A 58 42.77 -32.08 -2.20
CA GLN A 58 44.06 -32.75 -2.37
C GLN A 58 43.90 -34.28 -2.32
N PRO A 59 44.63 -35.05 -3.14
CA PRO A 59 44.59 -36.51 -3.09
C PRO A 59 45.17 -37.05 -1.77
N GLY A 60 44.36 -37.85 -1.06
CA GLY A 60 44.71 -38.55 0.19
C GLY A 60 43.54 -38.63 1.18
N ARG A 61 43.33 -39.78 1.85
CA ARG A 61 42.30 -39.93 2.90
C ARG A 61 42.62 -38.98 4.07
N GLY A 62 41.67 -38.15 4.47
CA GLY A 62 41.78 -37.27 5.65
C GLY A 62 42.51 -35.94 5.43
N LYS A 63 42.97 -35.63 4.21
CA LYS A 63 43.57 -34.32 3.93
C LYS A 63 42.50 -33.22 3.84
N ARG A 64 42.80 -32.08 4.46
CA ARG A 64 41.95 -30.88 4.43
C ARG A 64 41.98 -30.27 3.03
N ALA A 65 40.82 -29.98 2.47
CA ALA A 65 40.68 -29.26 1.21
C ALA A 65 40.63 -27.76 1.48
N SER A 66 41.09 -26.95 0.54
CA SER A 66 40.97 -25.50 0.65
C SER A 66 39.60 -25.06 0.14
N LEU A 67 38.79 -24.46 1.02
CA LEU A 67 37.52 -23.82 0.68
C LEU A 67 37.68 -22.31 0.80
N HIS A 68 37.21 -21.58 -0.21
CA HIS A 68 37.17 -20.13 -0.21
C HIS A 68 35.81 -19.64 -0.70
N CYS A 69 35.11 -18.89 0.15
CA CYS A 69 33.84 -18.24 -0.16
C CYS A 69 34.08 -17.04 -1.08
N LEU A 70 33.55 -17.08 -2.30
CA LEU A 70 33.82 -16.05 -3.32
C LEU A 70 32.83 -14.89 -3.27
N LYS A 71 31.63 -15.12 -2.74
CA LYS A 71 30.56 -14.13 -2.63
C LYS A 71 30.06 -14.03 -1.21
N THR A 72 29.62 -12.85 -0.81
CA THR A 72 28.96 -12.70 0.50
C THR A 72 27.53 -13.24 0.45
N PRO A 73 26.95 -13.71 1.58
CA PRO A 73 25.55 -14.10 1.62
C PRO A 73 24.61 -12.98 1.16
N ASP A 74 24.96 -11.73 1.43
CA ASP A 74 24.15 -10.56 1.07
C ASP A 74 24.19 -10.28 -0.44
N GLU A 75 25.35 -10.43 -1.10
CA GLU A 75 25.46 -10.36 -2.57
C GLU A 75 24.63 -11.45 -3.26
N LEU A 76 24.64 -12.67 -2.74
CA LEU A 76 23.88 -13.78 -3.29
C LEU A 76 22.37 -13.59 -3.09
N ARG A 77 21.99 -13.04 -1.94
CA ARG A 77 20.59 -12.72 -1.65
C ARG A 77 20.08 -11.59 -2.54
N ALA A 78 20.90 -10.57 -2.78
CA ALA A 78 20.63 -9.49 -3.73
C ALA A 78 20.29 -10.04 -5.12
N GLN A 79 21.17 -10.91 -5.63
CA GLN A 79 21.02 -11.53 -6.95
C GLN A 79 19.75 -12.40 -7.02
N LEU A 80 19.45 -13.15 -5.96
CA LEU A 80 18.25 -13.98 -5.90
C LEU A 80 16.98 -13.14 -5.81
N LEU A 81 16.95 -12.09 -4.99
CA LEU A 81 15.82 -11.17 -4.89
C LEU A 81 15.56 -10.49 -6.24
N GLN A 82 16.61 -9.99 -6.89
CA GLN A 82 16.52 -9.39 -8.21
C GLN A 82 15.92 -10.37 -9.23
N GLN A 83 16.36 -11.63 -9.23
CA GLN A 83 15.84 -12.65 -10.12
C GLN A 83 14.35 -12.95 -9.82
N LEU A 84 13.98 -13.04 -8.54
CA LEU A 84 12.59 -13.28 -8.11
C LEU A 84 11.68 -12.13 -8.50
N LEU A 85 12.13 -10.89 -8.26
CA LEU A 85 11.42 -9.69 -8.69
C LEU A 85 11.26 -9.71 -10.21
N GLN A 86 12.34 -9.86 -10.99
CA GLN A 86 12.29 -9.91 -12.46
C GLN A 86 11.34 -10.98 -13.01
N GLN A 87 11.21 -12.11 -12.33
CA GLN A 87 10.28 -13.20 -12.67
C GLN A 87 8.84 -12.96 -12.19
N GLY A 88 8.56 -11.84 -11.50
CA GLY A 88 7.26 -11.54 -10.90
C GLY A 88 6.93 -12.40 -9.66
N ASN A 89 7.90 -13.14 -9.12
CA ASN A 89 7.74 -14.01 -7.97
C ASN A 89 7.82 -13.21 -6.66
N HIS A 90 6.75 -12.47 -6.39
CA HIS A 90 6.60 -11.63 -5.21
C HIS A 90 6.56 -12.43 -3.90
N GLN A 91 6.00 -13.64 -3.89
CA GLN A 91 6.01 -14.50 -2.68
C GLN A 91 7.43 -14.91 -2.29
N GLY A 92 8.24 -15.34 -3.26
CA GLY A 92 9.65 -15.64 -3.01
C GLY A 92 10.42 -14.38 -2.60
N ALA A 93 10.12 -13.23 -3.20
CA ALA A 93 10.72 -11.96 -2.82
C ALA A 93 10.35 -11.55 -1.38
N LEU A 94 9.11 -11.81 -0.95
CA LEU A 94 8.62 -11.56 0.41
C LEU A 94 9.33 -12.46 1.44
N GLU A 95 9.52 -13.75 1.12
CA GLU A 95 10.33 -14.65 1.95
C GLU A 95 11.77 -14.12 2.10
N MET A 96 12.33 -13.56 1.03
CA MET A 96 13.64 -12.91 1.05
C MET A 96 13.64 -11.55 1.75
N ALA A 97 12.48 -10.95 1.97
CA ALA A 97 12.32 -9.64 2.61
C ALA A 97 12.13 -9.71 4.13
N GLN A 98 12.07 -10.90 4.73
CA GLN A 98 12.05 -11.09 6.20
C GLN A 98 13.42 -10.76 6.87
N LEU A 99 14.24 -9.94 6.23
CA LEU A 99 15.56 -9.52 6.69
C LEU A 99 15.48 -8.29 7.57
N ASP A 100 16.63 -7.92 8.11
CA ASP A 100 16.89 -6.58 8.65
C ASP A 100 16.45 -5.50 7.63
N PRO A 101 15.65 -4.49 8.03
CA PRO A 101 15.10 -3.47 7.14
C PRO A 101 16.13 -2.68 6.33
N GLN A 102 17.34 -2.45 6.88
CA GLN A 102 18.40 -1.72 6.17
C GLN A 102 18.89 -2.49 4.93
N HIS A 103 19.12 -3.80 5.09
CA HIS A 103 19.53 -4.64 3.98
C HIS A 103 18.42 -4.76 2.93
N LEU A 104 17.16 -4.87 3.34
CA LEU A 104 16.04 -4.91 2.39
C LEU A 104 15.98 -3.64 1.53
N GLN A 105 16.23 -2.48 2.12
CA GLN A 105 16.23 -1.21 1.40
C GLN A 105 17.29 -1.17 0.30
N ASP A 106 18.54 -1.52 0.61
CA ASP A 106 19.64 -1.51 -0.37
C ASP A 106 19.34 -2.45 -1.55
N LEU A 107 18.71 -3.59 -1.26
CA LEU A 107 18.32 -4.56 -2.26
C LEU A 107 17.13 -4.12 -3.11
N LEU A 108 16.18 -3.39 -2.53
CA LEU A 108 15.01 -2.88 -3.25
C LEU A 108 15.32 -1.62 -4.06
N SER A 109 16.29 -0.80 -3.64
CA SER A 109 16.62 0.50 -4.23
C SER A 109 16.72 0.49 -5.78
N PRO A 110 17.40 -0.48 -6.43
CA PRO A 110 17.48 -0.56 -7.89
C PRO A 110 16.15 -0.89 -8.59
N HIS A 111 15.18 -1.40 -7.83
CA HIS A 111 13.87 -1.87 -8.31
C HIS A 111 12.73 -0.92 -7.99
N LEU A 112 12.97 0.16 -7.24
CA LEU A 112 11.98 1.18 -6.92
C LEU A 112 11.60 2.03 -8.14
N GLY A 113 10.41 2.61 -8.09
CA GLY A 113 9.87 3.44 -9.16
C GLY A 113 9.13 2.63 -10.23
N GLY A 114 8.88 3.27 -11.37
CA GLY A 114 8.15 2.66 -12.48
C GLY A 114 9.08 1.81 -13.35
N GLN A 115 8.82 0.50 -13.43
CA GLN A 115 9.60 -0.45 -14.22
C GLN A 115 8.69 -1.29 -15.10
N TRP A 116 9.17 -1.62 -16.31
CA TRP A 116 8.55 -2.63 -17.15
C TRP A 116 9.08 -4.00 -16.74
N GLN A 117 8.21 -4.87 -16.24
CA GLN A 117 8.60 -6.19 -15.76
C GLN A 117 7.71 -7.26 -16.39
N ALA A 118 8.35 -8.25 -17.03
CA ALA A 118 7.65 -9.33 -17.72
C ALA A 118 6.56 -8.85 -18.70
N GLY A 119 6.76 -7.67 -19.33
CA GLY A 119 5.80 -7.05 -20.26
C GLY A 119 4.72 -6.20 -19.60
N SER A 120 4.79 -5.99 -18.28
CA SER A 120 3.77 -5.30 -17.48
C SER A 120 4.35 -4.10 -16.72
N PRO A 121 3.80 -2.88 -16.86
CA PRO A 121 4.24 -1.71 -16.14
C PRO A 121 3.90 -1.81 -14.65
N THR A 122 4.94 -1.94 -13.81
CA THR A 122 4.86 -2.10 -12.36
C THR A 122 5.47 -0.89 -11.66
N LEU A 123 4.76 -0.33 -10.67
CA LEU A 123 5.25 0.74 -9.82
C LEU A 123 5.59 0.19 -8.42
N ARG A 124 6.85 0.30 -8.00
CA ARG A 124 7.30 -0.07 -6.65
C ARG A 124 7.55 1.15 -5.79
N ILE A 125 6.89 1.18 -4.64
CA ILE A 125 6.91 2.31 -3.70
C ILE A 125 7.45 1.79 -2.36
N PRO A 126 8.58 2.30 -1.86
CA PRO A 126 8.98 2.02 -0.48
C PRO A 126 8.04 2.78 0.46
N TYR A 127 7.64 2.14 1.55
CA TYR A 127 6.72 2.72 2.52
C TYR A 127 7.20 2.46 3.95
N TYR A 128 7.12 3.48 4.80
CA TYR A 128 7.87 3.56 6.06
C TYR A 128 7.18 2.88 7.26
N ARG A 129 5.91 2.49 7.12
CA ARG A 129 5.12 1.85 8.17
C ARG A 129 4.16 0.84 7.60
N THR A 130 3.71 -0.11 8.41
CA THR A 130 2.65 -1.03 8.02
C THR A 130 1.34 -0.27 7.74
N LEU A 131 0.63 -0.70 6.71
CA LEU A 131 -0.68 -0.17 6.31
C LEU A 131 -1.78 -0.97 7.01
N GLU A 132 -2.81 -0.27 7.49
CA GLU A 132 -3.97 -0.90 8.12
C GLU A 132 -4.92 -1.53 7.09
N ALA A 133 -5.95 -2.24 7.58
CA ALA A 133 -6.95 -2.88 6.74
C ALA A 133 -7.71 -1.84 5.89
N LEU A 134 -7.70 -2.01 4.57
CA LEU A 134 -8.24 -1.06 3.59
C LEU A 134 -9.77 -1.14 3.46
N ASP A 135 -10.50 -0.64 4.47
CA ASP A 135 -11.97 -0.63 4.51
C ASP A 135 -12.55 0.81 4.63
N PRO A 136 -13.38 1.26 3.67
CA PRO A 136 -13.97 2.62 3.69
C PRO A 136 -14.75 2.96 4.98
N LEU A 137 -15.22 1.95 5.72
CA LEU A 137 -16.06 2.13 6.90
C LEU A 137 -15.32 2.14 8.24
N THR A 138 -14.08 1.67 8.29
CA THR A 138 -13.33 1.52 9.56
C THR A 138 -12.03 2.32 9.58
N LEU A 139 -11.52 2.74 8.43
CA LEU A 139 -10.15 3.22 8.26
C LEU A 139 -9.68 4.42 9.09
N THR A 140 -8.44 4.33 9.53
CA THR A 140 -7.63 5.42 10.07
C THR A 140 -6.41 5.69 9.17
N GLY A 141 -5.95 6.94 9.08
CA GLY A 141 -4.77 7.31 8.29
C GLY A 141 -5.03 7.77 6.84
N ARG A 142 -4.25 8.76 6.38
CA ARG A 142 -4.43 9.37 5.03
C ARG A 142 -4.01 8.46 3.88
N ALA A 143 -3.03 7.59 4.09
CA ALA A 143 -2.51 6.71 3.04
C ALA A 143 -3.52 5.61 2.72
N GLU A 144 -4.10 5.01 3.74
CA GLU A 144 -5.15 4.02 3.60
C GLU A 144 -6.41 4.60 2.96
N GLN A 145 -6.77 5.84 3.32
CA GLN A 145 -7.85 6.58 2.65
C GLN A 145 -7.57 6.76 1.15
N HIS A 146 -6.35 7.12 0.78
CA HIS A 146 -5.94 7.22 -0.63
C HIS A 146 -6.03 5.86 -1.34
N LEU A 147 -5.55 4.78 -0.71
CA LEU A 147 -5.64 3.43 -1.25
C LEU A 147 -7.10 2.98 -1.42
N VAL A 148 -7.97 3.24 -0.45
CA VAL A 148 -9.39 2.90 -0.56
C VAL A 148 -10.11 3.67 -1.67
N SER A 149 -9.78 4.95 -1.88
CA SER A 149 -10.29 5.69 -3.05
C SER A 149 -9.82 5.13 -4.39
N THR A 150 -8.75 4.34 -4.38
CA THR A 150 -8.23 3.64 -5.57
C THR A 150 -8.87 2.26 -5.75
N LEU A 151 -9.29 1.62 -4.66
CA LEU A 151 -9.90 0.28 -4.66
C LEU A 151 -11.42 0.33 -4.88
N HIS A 152 -12.10 1.32 -4.32
CA HIS A 152 -13.56 1.39 -4.35
C HIS A 152 -14.04 2.55 -5.24
N ALA A 153 -15.27 2.41 -5.74
CA ALA A 153 -15.90 3.40 -6.61
C ALA A 153 -17.18 3.93 -5.97
N GLY A 154 -17.48 5.20 -6.20
CA GLY A 154 -18.73 5.84 -5.74
C GLY A 154 -19.77 5.86 -6.86
N LEU A 155 -20.99 6.32 -6.55
CA LEU A 155 -21.92 6.69 -7.63
C LEU A 155 -21.36 7.87 -8.44
N THR A 156 -20.63 8.73 -7.75
CA THR A 156 -19.87 9.88 -8.27
C THR A 156 -18.43 9.81 -7.73
N ARG A 157 -17.54 10.64 -8.28
CA ARG A 157 -16.14 10.75 -7.85
C ARG A 157 -15.67 12.19 -7.84
N LEU A 158 -14.70 12.52 -6.99
CA LEU A 158 -14.01 13.81 -7.03
C LEU A 158 -12.70 13.70 -7.80
N MET A 159 -12.35 14.74 -8.56
CA MET A 159 -11.08 14.81 -9.27
C MET A 159 -10.18 15.87 -8.65
N THR A 160 -8.89 15.58 -8.52
CA THR A 160 -7.93 16.57 -8.02
C THR A 160 -7.98 17.83 -8.87
N GLY A 161 -8.15 18.99 -8.22
CA GLY A 161 -8.26 20.28 -8.89
C GLY A 161 -9.65 20.62 -9.43
N ASN A 162 -10.65 19.73 -9.25
CA ASN A 162 -12.04 20.01 -9.62
C ASN A 162 -12.95 19.80 -8.39
N PRO A 163 -13.60 20.87 -7.87
CA PRO A 163 -14.48 20.76 -6.72
C PRO A 163 -15.80 20.05 -7.05
N GLU A 164 -16.20 20.00 -8.32
CA GLU A 164 -17.48 19.44 -8.74
C GLU A 164 -17.42 17.91 -8.90
N PRO A 165 -18.44 17.17 -8.44
CA PRO A 165 -18.51 15.74 -8.57
C PRO A 165 -18.58 15.35 -10.04
N GLN A 166 -17.84 14.32 -10.39
CA GLN A 166 -17.79 13.74 -11.71
C GLN A 166 -18.53 12.40 -11.74
N PRO A 167 -19.05 11.98 -12.91
CA PRO A 167 -19.59 10.65 -13.08
C PRO A 167 -18.59 9.54 -12.76
N ASP A 168 -19.06 8.50 -12.08
CA ASP A 168 -18.31 7.26 -11.80
C ASP A 168 -19.17 6.03 -12.13
N LEU A 169 -19.64 5.24 -11.15
CA LEU A 169 -20.56 4.12 -11.41
C LEU A 169 -21.85 4.61 -12.08
N ALA A 170 -22.34 5.79 -11.68
CA ALA A 170 -23.38 6.50 -12.41
C ALA A 170 -22.75 7.39 -13.49
N HIS A 171 -23.22 7.28 -14.73
CA HIS A 171 -22.73 8.11 -15.84
C HIS A 171 -23.41 9.49 -15.87
N HIS A 172 -24.56 9.64 -15.20
CA HIS A 172 -25.33 10.88 -15.13
C HIS A 172 -26.29 10.83 -13.93
N TRP A 173 -26.73 12.00 -13.44
CA TRP A 173 -27.82 12.12 -12.50
C TRP A 173 -28.76 13.28 -12.81
N GLN A 174 -30.02 13.13 -12.42
CA GLN A 174 -31.05 14.16 -12.55
C GLN A 174 -31.57 14.54 -11.17
N ILE A 175 -31.81 15.84 -11.00
CA ILE A 175 -32.40 16.42 -9.80
C ILE A 175 -33.79 16.94 -10.17
N SER A 176 -34.81 16.47 -9.46
CA SER A 176 -36.19 16.91 -9.63
C SER A 176 -36.79 17.36 -8.29
N ASP A 177 -38.04 17.82 -8.32
CA ASP A 177 -38.80 18.17 -7.12
C ASP A 177 -38.07 19.20 -6.25
N ARG A 178 -37.45 20.19 -6.91
CA ARG A 178 -36.67 21.28 -6.27
C ARG A 178 -35.53 20.79 -5.36
N GLY A 179 -34.89 19.68 -5.71
CA GLY A 179 -33.75 19.15 -4.94
C GLY A 179 -34.12 18.03 -3.98
N LEU A 180 -35.39 17.61 -3.93
CA LEU A 180 -35.87 16.53 -3.06
C LEU A 180 -35.69 15.14 -3.67
N ARG A 181 -35.55 15.04 -4.99
CA ARG A 181 -35.41 13.75 -5.68
C ARG A 181 -34.19 13.74 -6.58
N TRP A 182 -33.38 12.71 -6.41
CA TRP A 182 -32.20 12.46 -7.22
C TRP A 182 -32.30 11.09 -7.88
N ARG A 183 -32.00 11.02 -9.17
CA ARG A 183 -31.91 9.77 -9.94
C ARG A 183 -30.52 9.64 -10.52
N PHE A 184 -29.81 8.59 -10.15
CA PHE A 184 -28.49 8.24 -10.65
C PHE A 184 -28.61 7.10 -11.67
N PHE A 185 -28.19 7.36 -12.90
CA PHE A 185 -28.23 6.40 -14.00
C PHE A 185 -26.90 5.65 -14.10
N LEU A 186 -26.95 4.35 -13.86
CA LEU A 186 -25.79 3.47 -13.79
C LEU A 186 -25.25 3.16 -15.18
N ARG A 187 -23.92 3.04 -15.28
CA ARG A 187 -23.28 2.49 -16.48
C ARG A 187 -23.73 1.05 -16.71
N SER A 188 -23.83 0.67 -17.98
CA SER A 188 -23.99 -0.74 -18.35
C SER A 188 -22.70 -1.52 -18.12
N GLN A 189 -22.81 -2.82 -17.81
CA GLN A 189 -21.68 -3.76 -17.74
C GLN A 189 -20.64 -3.44 -16.65
N LEU A 190 -21.06 -2.83 -15.54
CA LEU A 190 -20.23 -2.68 -14.36
C LEU A 190 -19.81 -4.04 -13.79
N ARG A 191 -18.60 -4.12 -13.25
CA ARG A 191 -18.05 -5.33 -12.65
C ARG A 191 -17.38 -5.03 -11.31
N TRP A 192 -17.47 -5.99 -10.41
CA TRP A 192 -16.66 -6.04 -9.20
C TRP A 192 -15.27 -6.61 -9.51
N HIS A 193 -14.31 -6.42 -8.60
CA HIS A 193 -12.93 -6.91 -8.80
C HIS A 193 -12.79 -8.42 -8.99
N ASN A 194 -13.74 -9.22 -8.48
CA ASN A 194 -13.81 -10.68 -8.72
C ASN A 194 -14.37 -11.05 -10.10
N GLY A 195 -14.75 -10.07 -10.93
CA GLY A 195 -15.31 -10.27 -12.27
C GLY A 195 -16.83 -10.42 -12.30
N GLU A 196 -17.50 -10.54 -11.15
CA GLU A 196 -18.96 -10.63 -11.08
C GLU A 196 -19.62 -9.36 -11.61
N PRO A 197 -20.76 -9.47 -12.32
CA PRO A 197 -21.55 -8.31 -12.72
C PRO A 197 -22.02 -7.52 -11.50
N LEU A 198 -21.76 -6.21 -11.49
CA LEU A 198 -22.26 -5.30 -10.47
C LEU A 198 -23.69 -4.88 -10.82
N THR A 199 -24.64 -5.22 -9.96
CA THR A 199 -26.07 -4.99 -10.20
C THR A 199 -26.65 -3.87 -9.34
N GLY A 200 -27.73 -3.22 -9.81
CA GLY A 200 -28.44 -2.21 -9.04
C GLY A 200 -29.00 -2.74 -7.70
N HIS A 201 -29.36 -4.02 -7.61
CA HIS A 201 -29.81 -4.65 -6.36
C HIS A 201 -28.68 -4.74 -5.32
N GLN A 202 -27.47 -5.13 -5.74
CA GLN A 202 -26.30 -5.17 -4.85
C GLN A 202 -25.95 -3.76 -4.37
N LEU A 203 -25.99 -2.76 -5.26
CA LEU A 203 -25.78 -1.35 -4.88
C LEU A 203 -26.83 -0.86 -3.88
N LEU A 204 -28.11 -1.16 -4.11
CA LEU A 204 -29.19 -0.79 -3.18
C LEU A 204 -28.93 -1.40 -1.79
N GLN A 205 -28.59 -2.69 -1.72
CA GLN A 205 -28.27 -3.37 -0.47
C GLN A 205 -27.08 -2.72 0.26
N THR A 206 -26.00 -2.39 -0.47
CA THR A 206 -24.84 -1.71 0.11
C THR A 206 -25.21 -0.31 0.58
N LEU A 207 -25.92 0.50 -0.20
CA LEU A 207 -26.35 1.85 0.18
C LEU A 207 -27.25 1.85 1.42
N GLU A 208 -28.16 0.88 1.54
CA GLU A 208 -28.97 0.72 2.75
C GLU A 208 -28.14 0.34 3.99
N LYS A 209 -27.05 -0.43 3.83
CA LYS A 209 -26.09 -0.68 4.92
C LYS A 209 -25.37 0.62 5.30
N LEU A 210 -24.92 1.40 4.31
CA LEU A 210 -24.25 2.68 4.54
C LEU A 210 -25.14 3.70 5.26
N GLN A 211 -26.44 3.73 4.95
CA GLN A 211 -27.39 4.62 5.63
C GLN A 211 -27.52 4.33 7.13
N ARG A 212 -27.22 3.09 7.56
CA ARG A 212 -27.30 2.65 8.97
C ARG A 212 -25.93 2.64 9.67
N HIS A 213 -24.84 2.70 8.92
CA HIS A 213 -23.50 2.59 9.49
C HIS A 213 -23.04 3.93 10.12
N PRO A 214 -22.53 3.95 11.37
CA PRO A 214 -22.23 5.20 12.10
C PRO A 214 -21.30 6.18 11.37
N ARG A 215 -20.37 5.69 10.55
CA ARG A 215 -19.41 6.52 9.81
C ARG A 215 -20.01 7.24 8.60
N SER A 216 -20.94 6.58 7.89
CA SER A 216 -21.53 7.09 6.64
C SER A 216 -22.92 7.68 6.86
N GLN A 217 -23.59 7.32 7.96
CA GLN A 217 -24.91 7.83 8.32
C GLN A 217 -24.98 9.36 8.31
N PRO A 218 -24.00 10.13 8.83
CA PRO A 218 -24.05 11.60 8.76
C PRO A 218 -24.13 12.13 7.32
N SER A 219 -23.41 11.52 6.38
CA SER A 219 -23.42 11.91 4.96
C SER A 219 -24.74 11.59 4.25
N LEU A 220 -25.52 10.65 4.81
CA LEU A 220 -26.79 10.15 4.26
C LEU A 220 -28.00 10.50 5.16
N ALA A 221 -27.82 11.33 6.19
CA ALA A 221 -28.85 11.59 7.19
C ALA A 221 -30.12 12.26 6.61
N ASN A 222 -29.96 13.04 5.54
CA ASN A 222 -31.08 13.69 4.83
C ASN A 222 -31.78 12.76 3.82
N VAL A 223 -31.25 11.55 3.59
CA VAL A 223 -31.88 10.57 2.68
C VAL A 223 -33.04 9.90 3.41
N ALA A 224 -34.25 10.11 2.92
CA ALA A 224 -35.46 9.48 3.46
C ALA A 224 -35.64 8.06 2.94
N ARG A 225 -35.38 7.85 1.66
CA ARG A 225 -35.54 6.55 1.00
C ARG A 225 -34.56 6.41 -0.16
N ILE A 226 -34.06 5.19 -0.31
CA ILE A 226 -33.31 4.75 -1.50
C ILE A 226 -34.16 3.69 -2.19
N SER A 227 -34.27 3.76 -3.51
CA SER A 227 -35.04 2.80 -4.29
C SER A 227 -34.40 2.53 -5.64
N LEU A 228 -34.79 1.43 -6.26
CA LEU A 228 -34.31 1.00 -7.58
C LEU A 228 -35.48 0.98 -8.58
N PRO A 229 -35.96 2.14 -9.06
CA PRO A 229 -37.09 2.21 -10.00
C PRO A 229 -36.82 1.49 -11.33
N HIS A 230 -35.56 1.30 -11.70
CA HIS A 230 -35.13 0.55 -12.88
C HIS A 230 -33.79 -0.15 -12.57
N PRO A 231 -33.45 -1.30 -13.17
CA PRO A 231 -32.20 -2.03 -12.89
C PRO A 231 -30.91 -1.20 -12.99
N LEU A 232 -30.93 -0.13 -13.79
CA LEU A 232 -29.82 0.82 -13.99
C LEU A 232 -30.12 2.23 -13.48
N CYS A 233 -31.07 2.40 -12.55
CA CYS A 233 -31.40 3.70 -11.98
C CYS A 233 -31.62 3.59 -10.48
N ILE A 234 -30.76 4.25 -9.70
CA ILE A 234 -30.93 4.38 -8.24
C ILE A 234 -31.56 5.74 -7.96
N GLN A 235 -32.64 5.75 -7.19
CA GLN A 235 -33.32 6.96 -6.77
C GLN A 235 -33.12 7.20 -5.27
N PHE A 236 -32.79 8.44 -4.93
CA PHE A 236 -32.79 8.96 -3.56
C PHE A 236 -33.93 9.98 -3.43
N ASP A 237 -34.82 9.75 -2.47
CA ASP A 237 -35.80 10.73 -2.03
C ASP A 237 -35.33 11.31 -0.69
N LEU A 238 -35.30 12.63 -0.57
CA LEU A 238 -34.70 13.37 0.55
C LEU A 238 -35.78 13.99 1.45
N HIS A 239 -35.44 14.22 2.72
CA HIS A 239 -36.31 14.94 3.65
C HIS A 239 -36.34 16.45 3.33
N LEU A 240 -35.19 17.01 2.98
CA LEU A 240 -34.99 18.42 2.66
C LEU A 240 -34.20 18.57 1.35
N PRO A 241 -34.38 19.67 0.59
CA PRO A 241 -33.59 19.92 -0.61
C PRO A 241 -32.09 19.94 -0.34
N ASP A 242 -31.31 19.24 -1.16
CA ASP A 242 -29.87 19.08 -0.94
C ASP A 242 -29.10 18.93 -2.25
N TYR A 243 -28.38 19.98 -2.62
CA TYR A 243 -27.60 20.04 -3.85
C TYR A 243 -26.19 19.44 -3.71
N TRP A 244 -25.82 19.00 -2.51
CA TRP A 244 -24.50 18.44 -2.18
C TRP A 244 -24.48 16.91 -2.15
N LEU A 245 -25.61 16.24 -2.42
CA LEU A 245 -25.68 14.78 -2.38
C LEU A 245 -24.64 14.11 -3.28
N ALA A 246 -24.46 14.60 -4.51
CA ALA A 246 -23.46 14.06 -5.43
C ALA A 246 -22.01 14.24 -4.92
N HIS A 247 -21.72 15.26 -4.11
CA HIS A 247 -20.39 15.41 -3.50
C HIS A 247 -20.19 14.34 -2.43
N ARG A 248 -21.18 14.15 -1.55
CA ARG A 248 -21.10 13.17 -0.46
C ARG A 248 -21.04 11.74 -0.96
N LEU A 249 -21.70 11.42 -2.07
CA LEU A 249 -21.64 10.10 -2.72
C LEU A 249 -20.28 9.80 -3.39
N ALA A 250 -19.40 10.79 -3.49
CA ALA A 250 -18.02 10.62 -3.92
C ALA A 250 -17.02 10.48 -2.75
N GLU A 251 -17.46 10.70 -1.51
CA GLU A 251 -16.60 10.62 -0.32
C GLU A 251 -16.39 9.17 0.11
N LEU A 252 -15.27 8.94 0.82
CA LEU A 252 -14.85 7.63 1.30
C LEU A 252 -15.94 6.81 2.00
N PRO A 253 -16.73 7.36 2.94
CA PRO A 253 -17.76 6.58 3.62
C PRO A 253 -18.91 6.13 2.70
N CYS A 254 -19.03 6.73 1.51
CA CYS A 254 -20.06 6.40 0.53
C CYS A 254 -19.54 5.55 -0.63
N LEU A 255 -18.28 5.08 -0.60
CA LEU A 255 -17.76 4.20 -1.65
C LEU A 255 -18.39 2.80 -1.55
N MET A 256 -18.60 2.18 -2.71
CA MET A 256 -19.30 0.91 -2.83
C MET A 256 -18.37 -0.27 -2.55
N THR A 257 -18.87 -1.19 -1.73
CA THR A 257 -18.27 -2.49 -1.44
C THR A 257 -19.22 -3.60 -1.88
N HIS A 258 -18.66 -4.76 -2.24
CA HIS A 258 -19.45 -5.94 -2.55
C HIS A 258 -20.27 -6.36 -1.30
N PRO A 259 -21.58 -6.66 -1.43
CA PRO A 259 -22.46 -6.86 -0.27
C PRO A 259 -22.08 -8.06 0.60
N GLU A 260 -21.44 -9.08 0.03
CA GLU A 260 -21.01 -10.30 0.73
C GLU A 260 -19.50 -10.35 1.00
N LEU A 261 -18.71 -9.58 0.25
CA LEU A 261 -17.24 -9.62 0.28
C LEU A 261 -16.70 -8.19 0.41
N PRO A 262 -16.73 -7.59 1.61
CA PRO A 262 -16.49 -6.13 1.76
C PRO A 262 -15.14 -5.62 1.25
N ALA A 263 -14.11 -6.49 1.19
CA ALA A 263 -12.80 -6.16 0.62
C ALA A 263 -12.81 -5.98 -0.91
N ILE A 264 -13.87 -6.40 -1.59
CA ILE A 264 -14.03 -6.27 -3.04
C ILE A 264 -14.68 -4.92 -3.35
N GLY A 265 -13.99 -4.16 -4.21
CA GLY A 265 -14.48 -2.90 -4.76
C GLY A 265 -14.75 -2.97 -6.26
N ALA A 266 -14.87 -1.80 -6.86
CA ALA A 266 -15.08 -1.59 -8.29
C ALA A 266 -14.18 -0.47 -8.86
N GLY A 267 -13.13 -0.09 -8.11
CA GLY A 267 -12.15 0.91 -8.53
C GLY A 267 -11.16 0.40 -9.58
N PRO A 268 -10.25 1.27 -10.05
CA PRO A 268 -9.25 0.97 -11.09
C PRO A 268 -8.24 -0.12 -10.72
N PHE A 269 -7.99 -0.33 -9.43
CA PHE A 269 -7.12 -1.38 -8.94
C PHE A 269 -7.85 -2.26 -7.92
N LYS A 270 -7.42 -3.51 -7.79
CA LYS A 270 -7.87 -4.47 -6.79
C LYS A 270 -6.73 -4.84 -5.86
N LEU A 271 -7.06 -5.10 -4.60
CA LEU A 271 -6.10 -5.58 -3.60
C LEU A 271 -5.85 -7.08 -3.80
N THR A 272 -4.60 -7.46 -4.05
CA THR A 272 -4.20 -8.87 -4.25
C THR A 272 -3.39 -9.44 -3.10
N LEU A 273 -2.65 -8.59 -2.38
CA LEU A 273 -1.86 -8.96 -1.21
C LEU A 273 -1.88 -7.80 -0.21
N ASN A 274 -2.09 -8.11 1.07
CA ASN A 274 -2.04 -7.15 2.15
C ASN A 274 -1.28 -7.75 3.35
N GLU A 275 0.03 -7.89 3.18
CA GLU A 275 0.93 -8.42 4.20
C GLU A 275 1.70 -7.28 4.88
N PRO A 276 2.18 -7.46 6.12
CA PRO A 276 2.88 -6.41 6.87
C PRO A 276 4.10 -5.82 6.16
N GLN A 277 4.75 -6.61 5.28
CA GLN A 277 5.93 -6.21 4.50
C GLN A 277 5.60 -5.81 3.05
N LEU A 278 4.42 -6.16 2.53
CA LEU A 278 4.07 -5.92 1.13
C LEU A 278 2.55 -5.78 0.93
N VAL A 279 2.14 -4.64 0.38
CA VAL A 279 0.79 -4.44 -0.16
C VAL A 279 0.86 -4.40 -1.69
N ARG A 280 0.13 -5.29 -2.36
CA ARG A 280 0.12 -5.41 -3.82
C ARG A 280 -1.26 -5.13 -4.38
N LEU A 281 -1.32 -4.18 -5.31
CA LEU A 281 -2.49 -3.83 -6.09
C LEU A 281 -2.28 -4.24 -7.54
N GLU A 282 -3.33 -4.77 -8.17
CA GLU A 282 -3.32 -5.10 -9.59
C GLU A 282 -4.46 -4.37 -10.30
N GLN A 283 -4.23 -4.02 -11.56
CA GLN A 283 -5.23 -3.32 -12.36
C GLN A 283 -6.50 -4.17 -12.49
N HIS A 284 -7.65 -3.51 -12.36
CA HIS A 284 -8.94 -4.13 -12.53
C HIS A 284 -9.29 -4.21 -14.02
N ALA A 285 -9.21 -5.42 -14.60
CA ALA A 285 -9.49 -5.65 -16.02
C ALA A 285 -10.93 -5.25 -16.45
N GLY A 286 -11.90 -5.30 -15.53
CA GLY A 286 -13.29 -4.90 -15.75
C GLY A 286 -13.60 -3.46 -15.40
N TYR A 287 -12.59 -2.58 -15.26
CA TYR A 287 -12.81 -1.20 -14.87
C TYR A 287 -13.59 -0.40 -15.94
N HIS A 288 -14.56 0.39 -15.49
CA HIS A 288 -15.56 1.03 -16.35
C HIS A 288 -15.18 2.42 -16.86
N LEU A 289 -14.04 2.97 -16.44
CA LEU A 289 -13.50 4.24 -16.92
C LEU A 289 -12.18 4.02 -17.67
N GLN A 290 -11.42 5.10 -17.88
CA GLN A 290 -10.10 5.00 -18.51
C GLN A 290 -9.17 4.14 -17.67
N HIS A 291 -8.64 3.09 -18.29
CA HIS A 291 -7.71 2.17 -17.66
C HIS A 291 -6.41 2.89 -17.27
N PRO A 292 -5.91 2.67 -16.04
CA PRO A 292 -4.58 3.14 -15.66
C PRO A 292 -3.51 2.59 -16.60
N TYR A 293 -2.44 3.34 -16.82
CA TYR A 293 -1.28 2.85 -17.57
C TYR A 293 -0.43 1.83 -16.79
N LEU A 294 -0.62 1.76 -15.47
CA LEU A 294 0.05 0.79 -14.61
C LEU A 294 -0.80 -0.46 -14.49
N ASP A 295 -0.14 -1.61 -14.55
CA ASP A 295 -0.76 -2.91 -14.34
C ASP A 295 -0.67 -3.33 -12.88
N THR A 296 0.44 -2.99 -12.20
CA THR A 296 0.70 -3.39 -10.80
C THR A 296 1.29 -2.25 -10.00
N ILE A 297 0.87 -2.14 -8.73
CA ILE A 297 1.48 -1.24 -7.73
C ILE A 297 1.87 -2.08 -6.51
N GLU A 298 3.12 -1.97 -6.08
CA GLU A 298 3.65 -2.66 -4.91
C GLU A 298 4.15 -1.65 -3.87
N TYR A 299 3.59 -1.68 -2.67
CA TYR A 299 4.09 -0.97 -1.51
C TYR A 299 4.94 -1.91 -0.67
N TRP A 300 6.26 -1.72 -0.72
CA TRP A 300 7.22 -2.47 0.09
C TRP A 300 7.42 -1.77 1.42
N ILE A 301 7.02 -2.42 2.51
CA ILE A 301 7.08 -1.82 3.85
C ILE A 301 8.48 -2.03 4.43
N THR A 302 9.22 -0.94 4.56
CA THR A 302 10.57 -0.87 5.13
C THR A 302 10.53 0.06 6.34
N PRO A 303 10.18 -0.45 7.54
CA PRO A 303 10.32 0.33 8.77
C PRO A 303 11.80 0.72 8.93
N ASP A 304 12.08 1.87 9.52
CA ASP A 304 13.45 2.38 9.77
C ASP A 304 14.20 3.03 8.59
N LEU A 305 13.49 3.46 7.53
CA LEU A 305 14.06 4.41 6.56
C LEU A 305 14.65 5.62 7.32
N PRO A 306 15.98 5.84 7.32
CA PRO A 306 16.56 6.97 8.01
C PRO A 306 16.14 8.25 7.29
N THR A 307 15.16 8.94 7.86
CA THR A 307 14.86 10.33 7.49
C THR A 307 16.10 11.16 7.81
N ALA A 308 16.70 11.74 6.78
CA ALA A 308 17.73 12.75 6.95
C ALA A 308 17.08 13.98 7.65
N GLY A 309 17.17 14.03 8.98
CA GLY A 309 16.71 15.16 9.80
C GLY A 309 15.70 14.77 10.88
N ALA A 310 15.78 15.44 12.02
CA ALA A 310 14.96 15.22 13.23
C ALA A 310 13.46 15.58 13.10
N ASP A 311 12.96 15.83 11.88
CA ASP A 311 11.60 16.33 11.59
C ASP A 311 10.75 15.27 10.84
N ALA A 312 10.85 14.01 11.23
CA ALA A 312 10.41 12.85 10.46
C ALA A 312 8.89 12.63 10.36
N SER A 313 8.06 13.28 11.18
CA SER A 313 6.61 12.98 11.18
C SER A 313 5.94 13.35 9.84
N CYS A 314 6.46 14.33 9.11
CA CYS A 314 5.82 14.89 7.91
C CYS A 314 6.70 14.91 6.65
N GLN A 315 7.95 14.42 6.72
CA GLN A 315 8.88 14.40 5.58
C GLN A 315 9.30 12.96 5.27
N HIS A 316 8.49 12.26 4.48
CA HIS A 316 8.86 10.95 3.94
C HIS A 316 9.18 11.14 2.45
N PRO A 317 10.46 11.36 2.08
CA PRO A 317 10.82 11.50 0.68
C PRO A 317 10.64 10.16 -0.03
N VAL A 318 9.46 9.93 -0.60
CA VAL A 318 9.24 8.84 -1.55
C VAL A 318 9.75 9.32 -2.90
N ARG A 319 10.86 8.74 -3.36
CA ARG A 319 11.42 9.04 -4.68
C ARG A 319 10.85 8.04 -5.69
N ILE A 320 9.85 8.47 -6.45
CA ILE A 320 9.34 7.70 -7.59
C ILE A 320 10.11 8.18 -8.82
N THR A 321 11.01 7.34 -9.34
CA THR A 321 11.68 7.61 -10.61
C THR A 321 10.90 6.93 -11.74
N ILE A 322 10.64 7.67 -12.81
CA ILE A 322 10.01 7.17 -14.04
C ILE A 322 11.01 7.42 -15.16
N GLY A 323 11.54 6.37 -15.79
CA GLY A 323 12.56 6.48 -16.84
C GLY A 323 13.44 5.24 -16.96
N GLN A 324 14.43 5.28 -17.85
CA GLN A 324 15.43 4.21 -17.93
C GLN A 324 16.40 4.29 -16.75
N GLN A 325 17.02 3.16 -16.42
CA GLN A 325 17.91 3.05 -15.25
C GLN A 325 19.13 3.99 -15.38
N ASP A 326 19.58 4.27 -16.60
CA ASP A 326 20.70 5.18 -16.87
C ASP A 326 20.33 6.66 -16.65
N ASP A 327 19.04 7.00 -16.72
CA ASP A 327 18.53 8.37 -16.50
C ASP A 327 18.33 8.69 -15.01
N LEU A 328 18.41 7.70 -14.11
CA LEU A 328 18.27 7.87 -12.65
C LEU A 328 19.23 8.93 -12.10
N ALA A 329 20.46 8.96 -12.61
CA ALA A 329 21.48 9.92 -12.20
C ALA A 329 21.08 11.38 -12.50
N GLN A 330 20.16 11.59 -13.45
CA GLN A 330 19.68 12.90 -13.87
C GLN A 330 18.31 13.27 -13.25
N ALA A 331 17.72 12.40 -12.42
CA ALA A 331 16.38 12.58 -11.87
C ALA A 331 16.29 13.83 -10.97
N ARG A 332 15.43 14.78 -11.37
CA ARG A 332 15.13 16.01 -10.62
C ARG A 332 13.77 15.93 -9.94
N PRO A 333 13.57 16.60 -8.78
CA PRO A 333 12.24 16.71 -8.18
C PRO A 333 11.28 17.40 -9.15
N VAL A 334 10.18 16.73 -9.49
CA VAL A 334 9.15 17.27 -10.40
C VAL A 334 8.19 18.20 -9.67
N GLN A 335 7.89 17.90 -8.41
CA GLN A 335 6.98 18.68 -7.59
C GLN A 335 7.37 18.59 -6.11
N ARG A 336 7.32 19.72 -5.41
CA ARG A 336 7.30 19.77 -3.95
C ARG A 336 5.97 20.38 -3.53
N SER A 337 5.16 19.62 -2.82
CA SER A 337 3.90 20.09 -2.27
C SER A 337 3.87 19.82 -0.78
N MET A 338 3.42 20.81 0.00
CA MET A 338 3.08 20.58 1.40
C MET A 338 1.69 19.97 1.46
N SER A 339 1.54 18.86 2.18
CA SER A 339 0.21 18.34 2.50
C SER A 339 -0.50 19.38 3.35
N LEU A 340 -1.69 19.83 2.92
CA LEU A 340 -2.58 20.57 3.80
C LEU A 340 -2.90 19.68 5.01
N GLY A 341 -2.71 20.23 6.20
CA GLY A 341 -3.00 19.59 7.47
C GLY A 341 -3.50 20.66 8.43
N TRP A 342 -4.36 20.26 9.36
CA TRP A 342 -4.85 21.13 10.42
C TRP A 342 -4.77 20.37 11.74
N CYS A 343 -4.40 21.10 12.79
CA CYS A 343 -4.58 20.63 14.15
C CYS A 343 -5.79 21.37 14.73
N TYR A 344 -6.69 20.63 15.36
CA TYR A 344 -7.85 21.22 16.03
C TYR A 344 -7.94 20.70 17.46
N LEU A 345 -8.51 21.54 18.33
CA LEU A 345 -8.90 21.16 19.68
C LEU A 345 -10.43 21.08 19.72
N ALA A 346 -10.97 19.94 20.14
CA ALA A 346 -12.41 19.76 20.31
C ALA A 346 -12.72 19.32 21.74
N LEU A 347 -13.83 19.84 22.29
CA LEU A 347 -14.31 19.46 23.62
C LEU A 347 -15.43 18.42 23.49
N ASN A 348 -15.29 17.29 24.17
CA ASN A 348 -16.33 16.26 24.18
C ASN A 348 -17.40 16.57 25.24
N LEU A 349 -18.41 17.34 24.84
CA LEU A 349 -19.53 17.72 25.71
C LEU A 349 -20.48 16.54 26.04
N ARG A 350 -20.36 15.40 25.35
CA ARG A 350 -21.24 14.23 25.57
C ARG A 350 -20.98 13.54 26.92
N HIS A 351 -19.82 13.74 27.53
CA HIS A 351 -19.52 13.21 28.86
C HIS A 351 -20.22 13.97 30.00
N GLY A 352 -20.81 15.14 29.74
CA GLY A 352 -21.55 15.93 30.74
C GLY A 352 -20.68 16.60 31.82
N VAL A 353 -19.35 16.49 31.75
CA VAL A 353 -18.41 17.12 32.71
C VAL A 353 -18.34 18.64 32.53
N LEU A 354 -18.54 19.13 31.31
CA LEU A 354 -18.54 20.54 30.97
C LEU A 354 -19.88 20.92 30.35
N SER A 355 -20.46 22.04 30.76
CA SER A 355 -21.53 22.69 30.01
C SER A 355 -20.98 23.35 28.74
N GLU A 356 -21.85 23.61 27.76
CA GLU A 356 -21.46 24.31 26.54
C GLU A 356 -20.81 25.67 26.84
N ALA A 357 -21.38 26.44 27.77
CA ALA A 357 -20.83 27.73 28.20
C ALA A 357 -19.45 27.59 28.86
N GLN A 358 -19.24 26.55 29.68
CA GLN A 358 -17.92 26.27 30.26
C GLN A 358 -16.91 25.87 29.19
N GLY A 359 -17.33 25.07 28.20
CA GLY A 359 -16.50 24.68 27.07
C GLY A 359 -16.08 25.87 26.21
N GLN A 360 -17.01 26.76 25.86
CA GLN A 360 -16.72 28.00 25.14
C GLN A 360 -15.75 28.89 25.92
N LYS A 361 -15.96 29.06 27.23
CA LYS A 361 -15.06 29.82 28.09
C LYS A 361 -13.65 29.23 28.13
N LEU A 362 -13.53 27.90 28.18
CA LEU A 362 -12.24 27.21 28.19
C LEU A 362 -11.51 27.37 26.86
N LEU A 363 -12.20 27.25 25.72
CA LEU A 363 -11.63 27.52 24.39
C LEU A 363 -11.16 28.97 24.27
N MET A 364 -11.96 29.93 24.74
CA MET A 364 -11.59 31.34 24.77
C MET A 364 -10.31 31.59 25.60
N LEU A 365 -10.22 30.99 26.79
CA LEU A 365 -9.02 31.11 27.64
C LEU A 365 -7.78 30.51 26.95
N ILE A 366 -7.91 29.35 26.31
CA ILE A 366 -6.81 28.74 25.54
C ILE A 366 -6.34 29.66 24.42
N GLN A 367 -7.28 30.23 23.65
CA GLN A 367 -6.97 31.17 22.57
C GLN A 367 -6.27 32.44 23.08
N GLN A 368 -6.75 33.02 24.19
CA GLN A 368 -6.21 34.26 24.75
C GLN A 368 -4.89 34.06 25.52
N SER A 369 -4.65 32.87 26.05
CA SER A 369 -3.46 32.57 26.86
C SER A 369 -2.13 32.54 26.10
N GLY A 370 -2.15 32.54 24.76
CA GLY A 370 -0.95 32.30 23.95
C GLY A 370 -0.41 30.88 24.04
N LEU A 371 -1.12 29.95 24.71
CA LEU A 371 -0.67 28.56 24.87
C LEU A 371 -0.49 27.86 23.53
N LEU A 372 -1.36 28.15 22.54
CA LEU A 372 -1.24 27.62 21.19
C LEU A 372 0.06 28.04 20.48
N SER A 373 0.55 29.27 20.71
CA SER A 373 1.83 29.75 20.15
C SER A 373 3.07 29.16 20.84
N HIS A 374 2.89 28.51 21.99
CA HIS A 374 3.97 27.84 22.73
C HIS A 374 3.90 26.32 22.65
N LEU A 375 2.93 25.76 21.92
CA LEU A 375 2.94 24.33 21.64
C LEU A 375 4.22 23.99 20.86
N PRO A 376 4.91 22.89 21.21
CA PRO A 376 6.15 22.46 20.54
C PRO A 376 5.82 21.84 19.16
N ILE A 377 5.03 22.56 18.35
CA ILE A 377 4.75 22.21 16.98
C ILE A 377 5.78 22.99 16.15
N PRO A 378 6.72 22.31 15.47
CA PRO A 378 7.74 22.99 14.69
C PRO A 378 7.09 23.90 13.64
N ASN A 379 7.51 25.16 13.57
CA ASN A 379 7.02 26.17 12.61
C ASN A 379 7.22 25.77 11.13
N SER A 380 7.97 24.71 10.85
CA SER A 380 8.18 24.11 9.52
C SER A 380 7.05 23.15 9.10
N VAL A 381 6.18 22.73 10.03
CA VAL A 381 5.11 21.74 9.79
C VAL A 381 3.74 22.39 9.61
N ILE A 382 3.50 23.54 10.26
CA ILE A 382 2.27 24.32 10.12
C ILE A 382 2.65 25.73 9.72
N THR A 383 2.42 26.09 8.47
CA THR A 383 2.49 27.49 8.02
C THR A 383 1.12 28.12 8.24
N PRO A 384 1.00 29.21 9.01
CA PRO A 384 -0.26 29.94 9.08
C PRO A 384 -0.60 30.47 7.68
N GLN A 385 -1.80 30.18 7.19
CA GLN A 385 -2.30 30.86 5.99
C GLN A 385 -2.57 32.33 6.35
N PRO A 386 -2.17 33.30 5.51
CA PRO A 386 -2.37 34.72 5.74
C PRO A 386 -3.85 35.14 5.69
#